data_AF-A0A7S0GMT9-F1
#
_entry.id   AF-A0A7S0GMT9-F1
#
_cell.length_a   1.000
_cell.length_b   1.000
_cell.length_c   1.000
_cell.angle_alpha   90.00
_cell.angle_beta   90.00
_cell.angle_gamma   90.00
#
_symmetry.space_group_name_H-M   'P 1'
#
loop_
_entity.id
_entity.type
_entity.pdbx_description
1 polymer ?
#
loop_
_entity_poly.entity_id
_entity_poly.type
_entity_poly.pdbx_seq_one_letter_code
_entity_poly.pdbx_strand_id
1 'polypeptide(L)'
;EASATEAKGTVLMKNAEDLQNYNKTEETKMDEIIKSIASAGVTVIVSGGSVSEMALHFMEQYGIMCIKIASKWELRRLCSAVNATALVRLGPPTPEEMGFCDLVKVQEIGGRIVTLFTQTKSASDGCRLSTVILRASTSSLLADLERAVDDGVHACKNLCRDGRLVPGARATEMELSLRLKRFADTCPGLDQYAIRSFAKAMEFVPKTLAENSGQDATDLVTALGAAHAKEGGETMGVDVMADAYGDDDNNGIRDTTTPDDLIVDLLTTKTSAFRLGIDAALTVLRVDQIIMSKPAGGGKTMG
;
A
#
# COMPACT_ATOMS: atom_id res chain seq x y z
N GLU A 1 18.04 23.92 -10.74
CA GLU A 1 19.02 24.98 -10.45
C GLU A 1 20.36 24.35 -10.11
N ALA A 2 21.44 24.83 -10.74
CA ALA A 2 22.78 24.58 -10.21
C ALA A 2 22.79 25.06 -8.76
N SER A 3 23.25 24.21 -7.85
CA SER A 3 23.37 24.52 -6.43
C SER A 3 23.80 25.97 -6.28
N ALA A 4 22.92 26.81 -5.72
CA ALA A 4 23.34 28.13 -5.29
C ALA A 4 24.60 27.93 -4.46
N THR A 5 25.70 28.56 -4.88
CA THR A 5 26.93 28.55 -4.10
C THR A 5 26.57 29.01 -2.69
N GLU A 6 27.03 28.30 -1.66
CA GLU A 6 26.71 28.61 -0.25
C GLU A 6 27.06 30.05 0.16
N ALA A 7 27.92 30.73 -0.61
CA ALA A 7 28.12 32.17 -0.54
C ALA A 7 27.22 32.90 -1.56
N LYS A 8 26.42 33.87 -1.08
CA LYS A 8 25.83 34.92 -1.93
C LYS A 8 26.96 35.68 -2.63
N GLY A 9 27.31 35.27 -3.84
CA GLY A 9 28.29 35.96 -4.67
C GLY A 9 27.68 37.24 -5.21
N THR A 10 27.99 38.38 -4.60
CA THR A 10 27.65 39.69 -5.17
C THR A 10 28.65 40.04 -6.26
N VAL A 11 28.26 39.86 -7.52
CA VAL A 11 29.02 40.35 -8.67
C VAL A 11 28.74 41.84 -8.85
N LEU A 12 29.77 42.68 -8.70
CA LEU A 12 29.66 44.13 -8.81
C LEU A 12 29.96 44.54 -10.26
N MET A 13 28.90 44.73 -11.05
CA MET A 13 29.02 45.17 -12.45
C MET A 13 28.99 46.69 -12.52
N LYS A 14 29.98 47.29 -13.20
CA LYS A 14 30.10 48.76 -13.31
C LYS A 14 29.76 49.27 -14.71
N ASN A 15 29.91 48.42 -15.75
CA ASN A 15 29.70 48.80 -17.14
C ASN A 15 28.65 47.91 -17.84
N ALA A 16 28.05 48.43 -18.91
CA ALA A 16 27.07 47.69 -19.73
C ALA A 16 27.71 46.48 -20.47
N GLU A 17 28.98 46.60 -20.86
CA GLU A 17 29.74 45.51 -21.49
C GLU A 17 29.99 44.34 -20.53
N ASP A 18 30.25 44.62 -19.25
CA ASP A 18 30.44 43.59 -18.22
C ASP A 18 29.18 42.74 -18.03
N LEU A 19 28.00 43.38 -18.11
CA LEU A 19 26.70 42.71 -18.00
C LEU A 19 26.45 41.78 -19.19
N GLN A 20 26.72 42.26 -20.42
CA GLN A 20 26.59 41.42 -21.62
C GLN A 20 27.55 40.23 -21.62
N ASN A 21 28.81 40.45 -21.20
CA ASN A 21 29.80 39.37 -21.10
C ASN A 21 29.43 38.35 -20.03
N TYR A 22 28.84 38.79 -18.92
CA TYR A 22 28.34 37.89 -17.88
C TYR A 22 27.23 36.97 -18.39
N ASN A 23 26.22 37.54 -19.08
CA ASN A 23 25.12 36.75 -19.65
C ASN A 23 25.63 35.71 -20.66
N LYS A 24 26.52 36.12 -21.58
CA LYS A 24 27.14 35.19 -22.54
C LYS A 24 27.93 34.09 -21.82
N THR A 25 28.63 34.43 -20.73
CA THR A 25 29.40 33.45 -19.96
C THR A 25 28.48 32.44 -19.26
N GLU A 26 27.33 32.87 -18.71
CA GLU A 26 26.35 31.96 -18.14
C GLU A 26 25.72 31.04 -19.19
N GLU A 27 25.38 31.59 -20.37
CA GLU A 27 24.86 30.81 -21.51
C GLU A 27 25.87 29.74 -21.95
N THR A 28 27.14 30.12 -22.12
CA THR A 28 28.20 29.19 -22.55
C THR A 28 28.41 28.08 -21.53
N LYS A 29 28.39 28.40 -20.23
CA LYS A 29 28.49 27.38 -19.16
C LYS A 29 27.31 26.41 -19.15
N MET A 30 26.10 26.90 -19.39
CA MET A 30 24.91 26.05 -19.46
C MET A 30 24.96 25.12 -20.67
N ASP A 31 25.39 25.63 -21.83
CA ASP A 31 25.60 24.82 -23.04
C ASP A 31 26.68 23.75 -22.80
N GLU A 32 27.83 24.11 -22.22
CA GLU A 32 28.90 23.15 -21.89
C GLU A 32 28.41 22.01 -20.99
N ILE A 33 27.62 22.31 -19.96
CA ILE A 33 27.04 21.30 -19.06
C ILE A 33 26.11 20.37 -19.83
N ILE A 34 25.18 20.91 -20.62
CA ILE A 34 24.19 20.10 -21.35
C ILE A 34 24.88 19.28 -22.44
N LYS A 35 25.85 19.86 -23.14
CA LYS A 35 26.68 19.18 -24.12
C LYS A 35 27.47 18.01 -23.51
N SER A 36 27.94 18.16 -22.27
CA SER A 36 28.62 17.06 -21.55
C SER A 36 27.66 15.91 -21.18
N ILE A 37 26.39 16.22 -20.94
CA ILE A 37 25.35 15.22 -20.67
C ILE A 37 24.90 14.54 -21.98
N ALA A 38 24.78 15.31 -23.07
CA ALA A 38 24.49 14.81 -24.40
C ALA A 38 25.60 13.87 -24.91
N SER A 39 26.87 14.21 -24.68
CA SER A 39 28.02 13.38 -25.08
C SER A 39 28.11 12.07 -24.28
N ALA A 40 27.52 12.01 -23.08
CA ALA A 40 27.36 10.76 -22.32
C ALA A 40 26.26 9.84 -22.90
N GLY A 41 25.46 10.31 -23.87
CA GLY A 41 24.43 9.51 -24.53
C GLY A 41 23.09 9.47 -23.78
N VAL A 42 22.81 10.44 -22.91
CA VAL A 42 21.53 10.53 -22.18
C VAL A 42 20.42 11.03 -23.10
N THR A 43 19.32 10.29 -23.22
CA THR A 43 18.16 10.66 -24.03
C THR A 43 17.04 11.33 -23.24
N VAL A 44 16.91 11.02 -21.95
CA VAL A 44 15.86 11.53 -21.06
C VAL A 44 16.47 12.01 -19.74
N ILE A 45 16.21 13.27 -19.38
CA ILE A 45 16.60 13.86 -18.09
C ILE A 45 15.35 14.03 -17.24
N VAL A 46 15.41 13.52 -16.01
CA VAL A 46 14.36 13.70 -15.02
C VAL A 46 14.87 14.56 -13.88
N SER A 47 14.28 15.73 -13.70
CA SER A 47 14.67 16.71 -12.67
C SER A 47 13.64 16.76 -11.55
N GLY A 48 14.12 16.73 -10.31
CA GLY A 48 13.32 17.01 -9.11
C GLY A 48 13.00 18.50 -8.90
N GLY A 49 13.80 19.38 -9.50
CA GLY A 49 13.75 20.83 -9.31
C GLY A 49 13.22 21.60 -10.52
N SER A 50 13.17 22.92 -10.38
CA SER A 50 12.95 23.84 -11.50
C SER A 50 14.08 23.71 -12.53
N VAL A 51 13.68 23.72 -13.80
CA VAL A 51 14.57 23.77 -14.96
C VAL A 51 14.40 25.14 -15.60
N SER A 52 15.51 25.80 -15.91
CA SER A 52 15.51 27.11 -16.59
C SER A 52 15.08 26.95 -18.05
N GLU A 53 14.40 27.94 -18.60
CA GLU A 53 13.98 27.96 -20.02
C GLU A 53 15.18 27.90 -20.97
N MET A 54 16.28 28.56 -20.61
CA MET A 54 17.54 28.48 -21.37
C MET A 54 18.07 27.05 -21.46
N ALA A 55 17.98 26.30 -20.35
CA ALA A 55 18.42 24.90 -20.32
C ALA A 55 17.50 24.01 -21.15
N LEU A 56 16.18 24.27 -21.17
CA LEU A 56 15.23 23.56 -22.03
C LEU A 56 15.53 23.81 -23.52
N HIS A 57 15.88 25.04 -23.90
CA HIS A 57 16.24 25.35 -25.28
C HIS A 57 17.46 24.54 -25.75
N PHE A 58 18.52 24.49 -24.96
CA PHE A 58 19.70 23.69 -25.28
C PHE A 58 19.39 22.18 -25.27
N MET A 59 18.61 21.69 -24.30
CA MET A 59 18.20 20.28 -24.27
C MET A 59 17.43 19.88 -25.55
N GLU A 60 16.56 20.75 -26.05
CA GLU A 60 15.83 20.54 -27.31
C GLU A 60 16.79 20.49 -28.51
N GLN A 61 17.79 21.39 -28.58
CA GLN A 61 18.80 21.37 -29.65
C GLN A 61 19.60 20.06 -29.69
N TYR A 62 19.86 19.45 -28.54
CA TYR A 62 20.55 18.15 -28.43
C TYR A 62 19.60 16.94 -28.49
N GLY A 63 18.28 17.15 -28.62
CA GLY A 63 17.28 16.08 -28.71
C GLY A 63 17.04 15.32 -27.40
N ILE A 64 17.21 15.98 -26.25
CA ILE A 64 17.03 15.39 -24.92
C ILE A 64 15.65 15.75 -24.37
N MET A 65 14.87 14.72 -23.99
CA MET A 65 13.58 14.94 -23.33
C MET A 65 13.77 15.31 -21.86
N CYS A 66 13.23 16.45 -21.43
CA CYS A 66 13.25 16.87 -20.03
C CYS A 66 11.90 16.63 -19.34
N ILE A 67 11.88 15.89 -18.23
CA ILE A 67 10.70 15.63 -17.40
C ILE A 67 10.92 16.22 -16.01
N LYS A 68 9.96 17.01 -15.53
CA LYS A 68 9.98 17.59 -14.19
C LYS A 68 9.07 16.80 -13.25
N ILE A 69 9.61 16.34 -12.13
CA ILE A 69 8.87 15.65 -11.07
C ILE A 69 9.03 16.42 -9.76
N ALA A 70 7.96 16.96 -9.21
CA ALA A 70 8.03 17.71 -7.95
C ALA A 70 8.20 16.80 -6.72
N SER A 71 7.71 15.57 -6.78
CA SER A 71 7.73 14.64 -5.66
C SER A 71 9.06 13.88 -5.57
N LYS A 72 9.77 14.05 -4.45
CA LYS A 72 10.97 13.27 -4.12
C LYS A 72 10.71 11.76 -4.09
N TRP A 73 9.51 11.35 -3.70
CA TRP A 73 9.12 9.95 -3.61
C TRP A 73 8.95 9.32 -5.00
N GLU A 74 8.35 10.03 -5.93
CA GLU A 74 8.21 9.58 -7.33
C GLU A 74 9.56 9.49 -8.02
N LEU A 75 10.44 10.49 -7.83
CA LEU A 75 11.79 10.45 -8.36
C LEU A 75 12.55 9.21 -7.87
N ARG A 76 12.46 8.90 -6.58
CA ARG A 76 13.08 7.68 -6.01
C ARG A 76 12.48 6.39 -6.57
N ARG A 77 11.16 6.33 -6.77
CA ARG A 77 10.50 5.17 -7.37
C ARG A 77 10.95 4.97 -8.82
N LEU A 78 11.05 6.06 -9.59
CA LEU A 78 11.53 6.01 -10.96
C LEU A 78 12.98 5.55 -11.03
N CYS A 79 13.86 6.11 -10.19
CA CYS A 79 15.24 5.64 -10.03
C CYS A 79 15.30 4.14 -9.75
N SER A 80 14.46 3.63 -8.85
CA SER A 80 14.40 2.20 -8.54
C SER A 80 13.83 1.34 -9.67
N ALA A 81 12.95 1.88 -10.52
CA ALA A 81 12.35 1.15 -11.65
C ALA A 81 13.31 1.07 -12.84
N VAL A 82 14.03 2.16 -13.11
CA VAL A 82 14.96 2.30 -14.24
C VAL A 82 16.38 1.88 -13.86
N ASN A 83 16.61 1.54 -12.59
CA ASN A 83 17.91 1.25 -11.99
C ASN A 83 18.92 2.41 -12.17
N ALA A 84 18.44 3.64 -12.08
CA ALA A 84 19.23 4.86 -12.17
C ALA A 84 19.56 5.39 -10.77
N THR A 85 20.72 6.03 -10.60
CA THR A 85 21.06 6.74 -9.36
C THR A 85 20.70 8.22 -9.46
N ALA A 86 20.00 8.76 -8.45
CA ALA A 86 19.70 10.18 -8.40
C ALA A 86 20.97 10.99 -8.11
N LEU A 87 21.40 11.81 -9.08
CA LEU A 87 22.57 12.67 -8.94
C LEU A 87 22.19 14.04 -8.35
N VAL A 88 23.00 14.52 -7.41
CA VAL A 88 22.86 15.87 -6.83
C VAL A 88 23.69 16.91 -7.62
N ARG A 89 24.73 16.45 -8.33
CA ARG A 89 25.61 17.30 -9.14
C ARG A 89 25.07 17.46 -10.57
N LEU A 90 25.28 18.63 -11.16
CA LEU A 90 25.10 18.87 -12.59
C LEU A 90 26.42 18.57 -13.30
N GLY A 91 26.54 17.38 -13.88
CA GLY A 91 27.70 16.94 -14.63
C GLY A 91 27.39 15.65 -15.38
N PRO A 92 28.33 15.17 -16.21
CA PRO A 92 28.12 13.95 -16.98
C PRO A 92 27.93 12.77 -16.01
N PRO A 93 26.85 11.99 -16.18
CA PRO A 93 26.67 10.75 -15.44
C PRO A 93 27.69 9.72 -15.94
N THR A 94 28.14 8.86 -15.04
CA THR A 94 28.88 7.66 -15.42
C THR A 94 27.92 6.60 -15.98
N PRO A 95 28.39 5.65 -16.80
CA PRO A 95 27.53 4.59 -17.34
C PRO A 95 26.81 3.75 -16.28
N GLU A 96 27.38 3.62 -15.08
CA GLU A 96 26.79 2.90 -13.95
C GLU A 96 25.66 3.69 -13.26
N GLU A 97 25.71 5.03 -13.34
CA GLU A 97 24.71 5.92 -12.78
C GLU A 97 23.49 6.09 -13.71
N MET A 98 23.66 5.74 -14.99
CA MET A 98 22.63 5.79 -16.03
C MET A 98 21.70 4.58 -15.95
N GLY A 99 20.40 4.84 -15.87
CA GLY A 99 19.40 3.78 -15.95
C GLY A 99 18.92 3.54 -17.38
N PHE A 100 18.27 2.40 -17.59
CA PHE A 100 17.78 1.97 -18.90
C PHE A 100 16.25 1.79 -18.91
N CYS A 101 15.58 2.34 -19.92
CA CYS A 101 14.15 2.20 -20.14
C CYS A 101 13.87 1.95 -21.63
N ASP A 102 13.02 0.98 -21.95
CA ASP A 102 12.74 0.60 -23.33
C ASP A 102 11.89 1.63 -24.07
N LEU A 103 10.84 2.14 -23.39
CA LEU A 103 9.89 3.05 -24.00
C LEU A 103 9.47 4.13 -23.01
N VAL A 104 9.66 5.39 -23.41
CA VAL A 104 9.09 6.56 -22.73
C VAL A 104 8.02 7.14 -23.65
N LYS A 105 6.77 7.15 -23.20
CA LYS A 105 5.63 7.65 -23.96
C LYS A 105 4.82 8.64 -23.17
N VAL A 106 4.48 9.78 -23.78
CA VAL A 106 3.47 10.69 -23.26
C VAL A 106 2.11 10.25 -23.80
N GLN A 107 1.17 9.93 -22.92
CA GLN A 107 -0.18 9.51 -23.28
C GLN A 107 -1.20 10.21 -22.42
N GLU A 108 -2.34 10.56 -23.00
CA GLU A 108 -3.48 11.05 -22.26
C GLU A 108 -4.31 9.90 -21.69
N ILE A 109 -4.49 9.90 -20.37
CA ILE A 109 -5.33 8.93 -19.66
C ILE A 109 -6.38 9.70 -18.86
N GLY A 110 -7.64 9.60 -19.27
CA GLY A 110 -8.76 10.22 -18.54
C GLY A 110 -8.70 11.74 -18.47
N GLY A 111 -8.29 12.41 -19.55
CA GLY A 111 -8.20 13.88 -19.61
C GLY A 111 -6.92 14.46 -19.00
N ARG A 112 -5.99 13.60 -18.52
CA ARG A 112 -4.70 14.02 -17.98
C ARG A 112 -3.56 13.45 -18.81
N ILE A 113 -2.60 14.30 -19.13
CA ILE A 113 -1.36 13.91 -19.80
C ILE A 113 -0.46 13.25 -18.77
N VAL A 114 -0.09 12.00 -19.02
CA VAL A 114 0.83 11.23 -18.18
C VAL A 114 2.01 10.73 -19.01
N THR A 115 3.18 10.64 -18.39
CA THR A 115 4.37 10.06 -19.01
C THR A 115 4.57 8.65 -18.47
N LEU A 116 4.51 7.67 -19.36
CA LEU A 116 4.68 6.25 -19.05
C LEU A 116 6.10 5.82 -19.38
N PHE A 117 6.78 5.25 -18.38
CA PHE A 117 8.03 4.54 -18.54
C PHE A 117 7.71 3.05 -18.58
N THR A 118 7.83 2.44 -19.75
CA THR A 118 7.54 1.02 -19.96
C THR A 118 8.83 0.27 -20.21
N GLN A 119 9.02 -0.83 -19.49
CA GLN A 119 10.10 -1.78 -19.71
C GLN A 119 9.51 -3.11 -20.16
N THR A 120 10.01 -3.63 -21.28
CA THR A 120 9.67 -4.94 -21.81
C THR A 120 10.61 -5.97 -21.18
N LYS A 121 10.08 -7.16 -20.87
CA LYS A 121 10.67 -8.20 -20.00
C LYS A 121 12.09 -8.69 -20.36
N SER A 122 12.73 -8.22 -21.43
CA SER A 122 14.08 -8.66 -21.82
C SER A 122 15.22 -8.02 -21.02
N ALA A 123 14.96 -6.95 -20.25
CA ALA A 123 15.91 -6.35 -19.30
C ALA A 123 15.52 -6.61 -17.83
N SER A 124 14.85 -7.73 -17.56
CA SER A 124 14.12 -8.04 -16.32
C SER A 124 14.95 -8.49 -15.12
N ASP A 125 16.28 -8.37 -15.15
CA ASP A 125 17.09 -8.69 -13.97
C ASP A 125 17.07 -7.58 -12.89
N GLY A 126 16.49 -6.41 -13.19
CA GLY A 126 16.52 -5.23 -12.30
C GLY A 126 15.19 -4.63 -11.85
N CYS A 127 14.10 -4.80 -12.62
CA CYS A 127 12.88 -4.03 -12.35
C CYS A 127 12.01 -4.68 -11.25
N ARG A 128 12.18 -4.19 -10.01
CA ARG A 128 11.45 -4.67 -8.82
C ARG A 128 10.13 -3.92 -8.57
N LEU A 129 9.78 -2.96 -9.42
CA LEU A 129 8.65 -2.05 -9.19
C LEU A 129 7.70 -2.05 -10.39
N SER A 130 6.42 -2.23 -10.12
CA SER A 130 5.36 -2.11 -11.12
C SER A 130 4.34 -1.09 -10.62
N THR A 131 3.83 -0.25 -11.51
CA THR A 131 2.79 0.73 -11.20
C THR A 131 1.49 0.33 -11.88
N VAL A 132 0.44 0.11 -11.10
CA VAL A 132 -0.90 -0.19 -11.59
C VAL A 132 -1.68 1.11 -11.69
N ILE A 133 -2.23 1.42 -12.87
CA ILE A 133 -3.05 2.61 -13.08
C ILE A 133 -4.51 2.22 -12.93
N LEU A 134 -5.14 2.71 -11.87
CA LEU A 134 -6.57 2.53 -11.61
C LEU A 134 -7.38 3.66 -12.23
N ARG A 135 -8.55 3.33 -12.79
CA ARG A 135 -9.48 4.30 -13.36
C ARG A 135 -10.88 4.00 -12.85
N ALA A 136 -11.56 5.04 -12.39
CA ALA A 136 -12.93 4.97 -11.92
C ALA A 136 -13.71 6.23 -12.34
N SER A 137 -15.03 6.13 -12.34
CA SER A 137 -15.93 7.25 -12.63
C SER A 137 -16.02 8.27 -11.50
N THR A 138 -15.86 7.82 -10.24
CA THR A 138 -15.93 8.65 -9.04
C THR A 138 -14.71 8.41 -8.15
N SER A 139 -14.33 9.41 -7.35
CA SER A 139 -13.22 9.29 -6.40
C SER A 139 -13.48 8.25 -5.31
N SER A 140 -14.75 8.07 -4.90
CA SER A 140 -15.12 7.05 -3.92
C SER A 140 -14.88 5.65 -4.47
N LEU A 141 -15.32 5.37 -5.71
CA LEU A 141 -15.07 4.08 -6.35
C LEU A 141 -13.57 3.85 -6.58
N LEU A 142 -12.80 4.90 -6.88
CA LEU A 142 -11.35 4.79 -7.01
C LEU A 142 -10.68 4.36 -5.70
N ALA A 143 -11.10 4.93 -4.57
CA ALA A 143 -10.58 4.56 -3.26
C ALA A 143 -10.93 3.11 -2.89
N ASP A 144 -12.15 2.66 -3.23
CA ASP A 144 -12.55 1.27 -3.01
C ASP A 144 -11.75 0.30 -3.88
N LEU A 145 -11.49 0.65 -5.15
CA LEU A 145 -10.65 -0.14 -6.05
C LEU A 145 -9.18 -0.17 -5.59
N GLU A 146 -8.64 0.95 -5.14
CA GLU A 146 -7.29 1.03 -4.58
C GLU A 146 -7.15 0.09 -3.39
N ARG A 147 -8.10 0.16 -2.45
CA ARG A 147 -8.14 -0.74 -1.30
C ARG A 147 -8.25 -2.21 -1.71
N ALA A 148 -9.12 -2.55 -2.66
CA ALA A 148 -9.29 -3.93 -3.13
C ALA A 148 -8.01 -4.48 -3.78
N VAL A 149 -7.32 -3.66 -4.58
CA VAL A 149 -6.04 -4.05 -5.20
C VAL A 149 -4.95 -4.20 -4.14
N ASP A 150 -4.87 -3.28 -3.19
CA ASP A 150 -3.92 -3.36 -2.08
C ASP A 150 -4.16 -4.61 -1.25
N ASP A 151 -5.41 -4.93 -0.89
CA ASP A 151 -5.76 -6.13 -0.14
C ASP A 151 -5.36 -7.40 -0.92
N GLY A 152 -5.62 -7.45 -2.23
CA GLY A 152 -5.22 -8.54 -3.11
C GLY A 152 -3.70 -8.73 -3.21
N VAL A 153 -2.95 -7.64 -3.38
CA VAL A 153 -1.47 -7.68 -3.42
C VAL A 153 -0.90 -8.15 -2.08
N HIS A 154 -1.47 -7.69 -0.96
CA HIS A 154 -1.05 -8.13 0.37
C HIS A 154 -1.39 -9.60 0.64
N ALA A 155 -2.55 -10.08 0.18
CA ALA A 155 -2.91 -11.50 0.27
C ALA A 155 -1.91 -12.38 -0.49
N CYS A 156 -1.61 -12.05 -1.75
CA CYS A 156 -0.61 -12.75 -2.56
C CYS A 156 0.79 -12.70 -1.92
N LYS A 157 1.20 -11.54 -1.40
CA LYS A 157 2.49 -11.38 -0.71
C LYS A 157 2.60 -12.28 0.52
N ASN A 158 1.53 -12.36 1.33
CA ASN A 158 1.52 -13.21 2.50
C ASN A 158 1.49 -14.69 2.11
N LEU A 159 0.80 -15.04 1.03
CA LEU A 159 0.75 -16.41 0.50
C LEU A 159 2.13 -16.88 0.03
N CYS A 160 2.91 -15.98 -0.59
CA CYS A 160 4.29 -16.25 -0.97
C CYS A 160 5.22 -16.48 0.24
N ARG A 161 4.85 -16.00 1.43
CA ARG A 161 5.63 -16.18 2.67
C ARG A 161 5.23 -17.45 3.42
N ASP A 162 3.92 -17.69 3.57
CA ASP A 162 3.36 -18.88 4.19
C ASP A 162 2.13 -19.32 3.40
N GLY A 163 2.22 -20.49 2.77
CA GLY A 163 1.17 -21.06 1.91
C GLY A 163 0.07 -21.81 2.67
N ARG A 164 0.07 -21.79 4.02
CA ARG A 164 -0.94 -22.50 4.81
C ARG A 164 -2.26 -21.73 4.84
N LEU A 165 -3.32 -22.42 4.42
CA LEU A 165 -4.67 -21.91 4.29
C LEU A 165 -5.60 -22.57 5.31
N VAL A 166 -6.64 -21.85 5.71
CA VAL A 166 -7.71 -22.33 6.57
C VAL A 166 -9.08 -21.96 5.97
N PRO A 167 -10.15 -22.71 6.28
CA PRO A 167 -11.50 -22.39 5.81
C PRO A 167 -11.91 -20.95 6.15
N GLY A 168 -12.31 -20.20 5.12
CA GLY A 168 -12.70 -18.80 5.23
C GLY A 168 -14.14 -18.63 5.71
N ALA A 169 -14.78 -17.51 5.33
CA ALA A 169 -16.18 -17.20 5.66
C ALA A 169 -16.57 -17.44 7.14
N ARG A 170 -15.62 -17.21 8.06
CA ARG A 170 -15.77 -17.38 9.51
C ARG A 170 -16.00 -18.82 9.99
N ALA A 171 -15.79 -19.82 9.12
CA ALA A 171 -15.82 -21.24 9.47
C ALA A 171 -14.77 -21.59 10.53
N THR A 172 -13.55 -21.06 10.37
CA THR A 172 -12.44 -21.27 11.34
C THR A 172 -12.83 -20.79 12.74
N GLU A 173 -13.43 -19.61 12.87
CA GLU A 173 -13.87 -19.04 14.14
C GLU A 173 -14.96 -19.89 14.83
N MET A 174 -15.90 -20.42 14.05
CA MET A 174 -16.95 -21.31 14.58
C MET A 174 -16.36 -22.64 15.06
N GLU A 175 -15.48 -23.25 14.27
CA GLU A 175 -14.82 -24.51 14.63
C GLU A 175 -13.98 -24.34 15.90
N LEU A 176 -13.25 -23.23 16.03
CA LEU A 176 -12.52 -22.89 17.25
C LEU A 176 -13.46 -22.76 18.46
N SER A 177 -14.63 -22.13 18.31
CA SER A 177 -15.62 -22.05 19.38
C SER A 177 -16.05 -23.44 19.86
N LEU A 178 -16.39 -24.34 18.93
CA LEU A 178 -16.82 -25.70 19.27
C LEU A 178 -15.72 -26.50 19.97
N ARG A 179 -14.48 -26.44 19.46
CA ARG A 179 -13.32 -27.10 20.07
C ARG A 179 -13.02 -26.55 21.47
N LEU A 180 -13.11 -25.23 21.67
CA LEU A 180 -12.91 -24.60 22.97
C LEU A 180 -14.01 -24.96 23.97
N LYS A 181 -15.27 -25.10 23.53
CA LYS A 181 -16.35 -25.61 24.39
C LYS A 181 -16.09 -27.04 24.85
N ARG A 182 -15.70 -27.93 23.93
CA ARG A 182 -15.32 -29.32 24.26
C ARG A 182 -14.13 -29.36 25.23
N PHE A 183 -13.14 -28.49 25.02
CA PHE A 183 -12.00 -28.36 25.94
C PHE A 183 -12.45 -27.86 27.33
N ALA A 184 -13.36 -26.89 27.40
CA ALA A 184 -13.91 -26.41 28.67
C ALA A 184 -14.59 -27.53 29.47
N ASP A 185 -15.26 -28.48 28.81
CA ASP A 185 -15.92 -29.61 29.49
C ASP A 185 -14.92 -30.59 30.12
N THR A 186 -13.67 -30.63 29.63
CA THR A 186 -12.60 -31.46 30.21
C THR A 186 -11.87 -30.81 31.38
N CYS A 187 -11.98 -29.49 31.54
CA CYS A 187 -11.28 -28.74 32.58
C CYS A 187 -12.14 -28.63 33.86
N PRO A 188 -11.67 -29.12 35.02
CA PRO A 188 -12.36 -28.91 36.28
C PRO A 188 -12.07 -27.50 36.84
N GLY A 189 -13.03 -26.94 37.58
CA GLY A 189 -12.84 -25.72 38.39
C GLY A 189 -13.39 -24.44 37.75
N LEU A 190 -12.92 -23.28 38.25
CA LEU A 190 -13.43 -21.97 37.84
C LEU A 190 -12.99 -21.57 36.43
N ASP A 191 -11.86 -22.09 35.95
CA ASP A 191 -11.31 -21.80 34.63
C ASP A 191 -12.25 -22.25 33.50
N GLN A 192 -13.07 -23.28 33.74
CA GLN A 192 -14.09 -23.75 32.81
C GLN A 192 -15.01 -22.62 32.34
N TYR A 193 -15.46 -21.74 33.26
CA TYR A 193 -16.35 -20.64 32.93
C TYR A 193 -15.67 -19.60 32.04
N ALA A 194 -14.38 -19.33 32.28
CA ALA A 194 -13.59 -18.40 31.47
C ALA A 194 -13.39 -18.94 30.05
N ILE A 195 -13.01 -20.22 29.91
CA ILE A 195 -12.82 -20.88 28.61
C ILE A 195 -14.14 -20.90 27.82
N ARG A 196 -15.26 -21.25 28.47
CA ARG A 196 -16.58 -21.26 27.81
C ARG A 196 -17.01 -19.85 27.37
N SER A 197 -16.68 -18.84 28.16
CA SER A 197 -16.95 -17.43 27.81
C SER A 197 -16.10 -16.98 26.62
N PHE A 198 -14.82 -17.38 26.58
CA PHE A 198 -13.94 -17.13 25.44
C PHE A 198 -14.42 -17.83 24.17
N ALA A 199 -14.88 -19.09 24.27
CA ALA A 199 -15.48 -19.80 23.15
C ALA A 199 -16.72 -19.08 22.60
N LYS A 200 -17.60 -18.58 23.49
CA LYS A 200 -18.76 -17.78 23.09
C LYS A 200 -18.35 -16.46 22.42
N ALA A 201 -17.26 -15.84 22.87
CA ALA A 201 -16.75 -14.62 22.23
C ALA A 201 -16.30 -14.86 20.78
N MET A 202 -15.81 -16.07 20.44
CA MET A 202 -15.47 -16.41 19.04
C MET A 202 -16.69 -16.42 18.11
N GLU A 203 -17.89 -16.75 18.63
CA GLU A 203 -19.14 -16.73 17.84
C GLU A 203 -19.58 -15.31 17.48
N PHE A 204 -19.05 -14.28 18.14
CA PHE A 204 -19.34 -12.89 17.81
C PHE A 204 -18.91 -12.55 16.37
N VAL A 205 -17.80 -13.13 15.91
CA VAL A 205 -17.24 -12.85 14.59
C VAL A 205 -18.16 -13.31 13.44
N PRO A 206 -18.66 -14.57 13.39
CA PRO A 206 -19.68 -14.96 12.40
C PRO A 206 -21.00 -14.21 12.60
N LYS A 207 -21.37 -13.87 13.85
CA LYS A 207 -22.55 -13.05 14.13
C LYS A 207 -22.48 -11.68 13.46
N THR A 208 -21.36 -10.97 13.61
CA THR A 208 -21.14 -9.67 12.98
C THR A 208 -21.13 -9.77 11.46
N LEU A 209 -20.62 -10.87 10.89
CA LEU A 209 -20.68 -11.08 9.44
C LEU A 209 -22.13 -11.24 8.97
N ALA A 210 -22.95 -12.01 9.67
CA ALA A 210 -24.38 -12.16 9.35
C ALA A 210 -25.13 -10.82 9.46
N GLU A 211 -24.92 -10.07 10.54
CA GLU A 211 -25.51 -8.73 10.73
C GLU A 211 -25.14 -7.76 9.60
N ASN A 212 -23.87 -7.75 9.18
CA ASN A 212 -23.41 -6.91 8.07
C ASN A 212 -23.95 -7.36 6.71
N SER A 213 -24.32 -8.64 6.59
CA SER A 213 -24.88 -9.21 5.36
C SER A 213 -26.40 -9.04 5.28
N GLY A 214 -27.06 -8.60 6.37
CA GLY A 214 -28.51 -8.45 6.43
C GLY A 214 -29.27 -9.72 6.85
N GLN A 215 -28.56 -10.78 7.23
CA GLN A 215 -29.15 -12.07 7.63
C GLN A 215 -29.47 -12.10 9.14
N ASP A 216 -30.39 -12.98 9.57
CA ASP A 216 -30.63 -13.19 11.00
C ASP A 216 -29.43 -13.90 11.64
N ALA A 217 -28.66 -13.13 12.39
CA ALA A 217 -27.45 -13.59 13.02
C ALA A 217 -27.67 -14.67 14.09
N THR A 218 -28.87 -14.75 14.69
CA THR A 218 -29.19 -15.76 15.71
C THR A 218 -29.42 -17.12 15.06
N ASP A 219 -30.24 -17.12 14.00
CA ASP A 219 -30.56 -18.34 13.25
C ASP A 219 -29.32 -18.87 12.52
N LEU A 220 -28.56 -17.96 11.91
CA LEU A 220 -27.33 -18.34 11.21
C LEU A 220 -26.28 -18.95 12.13
N VAL A 221 -26.02 -18.35 13.30
CA VAL A 221 -25.03 -18.90 14.25
C VAL A 221 -25.48 -20.27 14.77
N THR A 222 -26.79 -20.45 15.00
CA THR A 222 -27.35 -21.72 15.45
C THR A 222 -27.24 -22.81 14.37
N ALA A 223 -27.59 -22.47 13.14
CA ALA A 223 -27.49 -23.36 11.99
C ALA A 223 -26.02 -23.70 11.69
N LEU A 224 -25.11 -22.73 11.77
CA LEU A 224 -23.68 -22.92 11.55
C LEU A 224 -23.07 -23.82 12.64
N GLY A 225 -23.45 -23.62 13.91
CA GLY A 225 -23.07 -24.51 15.00
C GLY A 225 -23.57 -25.95 14.81
N ALA A 226 -24.80 -26.12 14.30
CA ALA A 226 -25.35 -27.44 13.97
C ALA A 226 -24.64 -28.10 12.77
N ALA A 227 -24.22 -27.32 11.78
CA ALA A 227 -23.45 -27.79 10.63
C ALA A 227 -22.04 -28.26 11.04
N HIS A 228 -21.32 -27.46 11.84
CA HIS A 228 -20.00 -27.81 12.38
C HIS A 228 -20.03 -29.01 13.35
N ALA A 229 -21.16 -29.28 14.00
CA ALA A 229 -21.31 -30.44 14.87
C ALA A 229 -21.33 -31.78 14.09
N LYS A 230 -21.64 -31.76 12.78
CA LYS A 230 -21.64 -32.95 11.92
C LYS A 230 -20.22 -33.32 11.50
N GLU A 231 -19.99 -34.60 11.23
CA GLU A 231 -18.70 -35.08 10.72
C GLU A 231 -18.41 -34.44 9.34
N GLY A 232 -17.24 -33.82 9.19
CA GLY A 232 -16.86 -33.09 7.97
C GLY A 232 -17.39 -31.66 7.88
N GLY A 233 -18.09 -31.14 8.91
CA GLY A 233 -18.66 -29.79 8.91
C GLY A 233 -17.68 -28.63 9.15
N GLU A 234 -16.38 -28.90 9.30
CA GLU A 234 -15.36 -27.89 9.69
C GLU A 234 -15.17 -26.77 8.66
N THR A 235 -15.60 -27.01 7.41
CA THR A 235 -15.43 -26.09 6.28
C THR A 235 -16.67 -25.25 5.98
N MET A 236 -17.77 -25.46 6.70
CA MET A 236 -19.01 -24.72 6.52
C MET A 236 -18.83 -23.29 7.02
N GLY A 237 -19.15 -22.30 6.19
CA GLY A 237 -19.01 -20.89 6.50
C GLY A 237 -20.29 -20.11 6.21
N VAL A 238 -20.27 -18.83 6.52
CA VAL A 238 -21.37 -17.89 6.27
C VAL A 238 -21.39 -17.51 4.79
N ASP A 239 -22.51 -17.76 4.12
CA ASP A 239 -22.72 -17.32 2.75
C ASP A 239 -23.37 -15.93 2.74
N VAL A 240 -22.55 -14.91 2.49
CA VAL A 240 -23.00 -13.50 2.40
C VAL A 240 -23.91 -13.27 1.19
N MET A 241 -23.80 -14.10 0.15
CA MET A 241 -24.49 -13.89 -1.13
C MET A 241 -25.77 -14.71 -1.27
N ALA A 242 -26.12 -15.54 -0.28
CA ALA A 242 -27.32 -16.38 -0.30
C ALA A 242 -28.60 -15.58 -0.65
N ASP A 243 -28.79 -14.43 -0.01
CA ASP A 243 -29.96 -13.57 -0.23
C ASP A 243 -29.94 -12.88 -1.61
N ALA A 244 -28.76 -12.68 -2.20
CA ALA A 244 -28.60 -12.00 -3.49
C ALA A 244 -28.87 -12.94 -4.68
N TYR A 245 -28.62 -14.25 -4.52
CA TYR A 245 -28.84 -15.25 -5.57
C TYR A 245 -30.16 -16.01 -5.43
N GLY A 246 -30.94 -15.76 -4.37
CA GLY A 246 -32.24 -16.42 -4.15
C GLY A 246 -32.10 -17.90 -3.79
N ASP A 247 -30.96 -18.28 -3.20
CA ASP A 247 -30.65 -19.65 -2.81
C ASP A 247 -31.13 -19.88 -1.36
N ASP A 248 -32.46 -19.97 -1.23
CA ASP A 248 -33.18 -20.07 0.07
C ASP A 248 -32.98 -21.44 0.77
N ASP A 249 -32.38 -22.41 0.08
CA ASP A 249 -32.35 -23.82 0.51
C ASP A 249 -31.24 -24.13 1.54
N ASN A 250 -30.21 -23.28 1.69
CA ASN A 250 -29.04 -23.58 2.53
C ASN A 250 -28.90 -22.71 3.80
N ASN A 251 -29.96 -21.96 4.15
CA ASN A 251 -30.07 -21.24 5.42
C ASN A 251 -28.90 -20.27 5.71
N GLY A 252 -28.30 -19.69 4.65
CA GLY A 252 -27.17 -18.75 4.72
C GLY A 252 -25.80 -19.40 4.99
N ILE A 253 -25.65 -20.72 4.79
CA ILE A 253 -24.41 -21.46 5.06
C ILE A 253 -23.92 -22.13 3.78
N ARG A 254 -22.60 -22.18 3.56
CA ARG A 254 -22.01 -22.87 2.41
C ARG A 254 -20.65 -23.46 2.72
N ASP A 255 -20.29 -24.54 2.04
CA ASP A 255 -18.94 -25.12 2.12
C ASP A 255 -17.93 -24.21 1.40
N THR A 256 -16.97 -23.71 2.16
CA THR A 256 -15.95 -22.77 1.72
C THR A 256 -14.82 -23.40 0.91
N THR A 257 -14.76 -24.73 0.86
CA THR A 257 -13.69 -25.49 0.21
C THR A 257 -14.06 -26.06 -1.15
N THR A 258 -15.25 -25.73 -1.66
CA THR A 258 -15.69 -26.17 -2.98
C THR A 258 -14.79 -25.58 -4.08
N PRO A 259 -14.35 -26.37 -5.08
CA PRO A 259 -13.37 -25.92 -6.08
C PRO A 259 -13.84 -24.70 -6.90
N ASP A 260 -15.15 -24.59 -7.11
CA ASP A 260 -15.76 -23.55 -7.94
C ASP A 260 -15.92 -22.21 -7.21
N ASP A 261 -15.89 -22.22 -5.86
CA ASP A 261 -16.07 -21.03 -5.01
C ASP A 261 -15.20 -21.13 -3.73
N LEU A 262 -13.88 -21.18 -3.93
CA LEU A 262 -12.92 -21.35 -2.84
C LEU A 262 -12.79 -20.07 -2.00
N ILE A 263 -13.31 -20.10 -0.77
CA ILE A 263 -13.17 -19.01 0.21
C ILE A 263 -12.22 -19.46 1.31
N VAL A 264 -10.96 -19.07 1.22
CA VAL A 264 -9.90 -19.46 2.17
C VAL A 264 -9.21 -18.24 2.75
N ASP A 265 -8.86 -18.35 4.03
CA ASP A 265 -8.06 -17.36 4.75
C ASP A 265 -6.64 -17.88 4.98
N LEU A 266 -5.67 -16.98 5.06
CA LEU A 266 -4.30 -17.35 5.43
C LEU A 266 -4.20 -17.61 6.93
N LEU A 267 -3.55 -18.71 7.30
CA LEU A 267 -3.30 -19.07 8.69
C LEU A 267 -2.55 -17.97 9.45
N THR A 268 -1.55 -17.36 8.81
CA THR A 268 -0.72 -16.30 9.40
C THR A 268 -1.54 -15.08 9.79
N THR A 269 -2.51 -14.70 8.95
CA THR A 269 -3.40 -13.56 9.21
C THR A 269 -4.31 -13.86 10.40
N LYS A 270 -4.95 -15.04 10.42
CA LYS A 270 -5.83 -15.46 11.54
C LYS A 270 -5.07 -15.56 12.85
N THR A 271 -3.90 -16.20 12.83
CA THR A 271 -3.04 -16.35 14.02
C THR A 271 -2.63 -15.01 14.58
N SER A 272 -2.21 -14.08 13.71
CA SER A 272 -1.84 -12.72 14.12
C SER A 272 -3.03 -11.95 14.67
N ALA A 273 -4.21 -12.07 14.03
CA ALA A 273 -5.44 -11.43 14.49
C ALA A 273 -5.84 -11.90 15.89
N PHE A 274 -5.85 -13.22 16.13
CA PHE A 274 -6.17 -13.75 17.46
C PHE A 274 -5.13 -13.33 18.51
N ARG A 275 -3.84 -13.44 18.19
CA ARG A 275 -2.78 -13.06 19.13
C ARG A 275 -2.90 -11.60 19.55
N LEU A 276 -3.03 -10.68 18.59
CA LEU A 276 -3.14 -9.26 18.88
C LEU A 276 -4.45 -8.92 19.60
N GLY A 277 -5.56 -9.54 19.21
CA GLY A 277 -6.85 -9.35 19.87
C GLY A 277 -6.85 -9.84 21.33
N ILE A 278 -6.27 -11.01 21.58
CA ILE A 278 -6.13 -11.57 22.92
C ILE A 278 -5.18 -10.72 23.76
N ASP A 279 -4.03 -10.31 23.21
CA ASP A 279 -3.07 -9.46 23.91
C ASP A 279 -3.73 -8.12 24.30
N ALA A 280 -4.50 -7.50 23.40
CA ALA A 280 -5.25 -6.29 23.70
C ALA A 280 -6.27 -6.52 24.84
N ALA A 281 -7.08 -7.58 24.77
CA ALA A 281 -8.04 -7.92 25.82
C ALA A 281 -7.34 -8.14 27.17
N LEU A 282 -6.22 -8.87 27.19
CA LEU A 282 -5.42 -9.10 28.40
C LEU A 282 -4.83 -7.82 28.95
N THR A 283 -4.36 -6.90 28.10
CA THR A 283 -3.84 -5.60 28.59
C THR A 283 -4.91 -4.81 29.32
N VAL A 284 -6.13 -4.77 28.79
CA VAL A 284 -7.26 -4.08 29.43
C VAL A 284 -7.66 -4.78 30.73
N LEU A 285 -7.78 -6.11 30.73
CA LEU A 285 -8.15 -6.88 31.92
C LEU A 285 -7.10 -6.82 33.05
N ARG A 286 -5.84 -6.52 32.74
CA ARG A 286 -4.78 -6.32 33.73
C ARG A 286 -4.81 -4.94 34.40
N VAL A 287 -5.53 -3.98 33.85
CA VAL A 287 -5.62 -2.64 34.45
C VAL A 287 -6.58 -2.69 35.63
N ASP A 288 -6.02 -2.59 36.84
CA ASP A 288 -6.81 -2.51 38.08
C ASP A 288 -7.21 -1.07 38.42
N GLN A 289 -6.35 -0.09 38.11
CA GLN A 289 -6.60 1.32 38.42
C GLN A 289 -6.20 2.24 37.26
N ILE A 290 -7.10 3.18 36.93
CA ILE A 290 -6.85 4.25 35.97
C ILE A 290 -6.73 5.56 36.75
N ILE A 291 -5.52 6.12 36.82
CA ILE A 291 -5.27 7.40 37.46
C ILE A 291 -5.17 8.47 36.37
N MET A 292 -6.22 9.30 36.26
CA MET A 292 -6.25 10.44 35.35
C MET A 292 -5.57 11.64 36.01
N SER A 293 -4.39 12.04 35.51
CA SER A 293 -3.74 13.27 35.94
C SER A 293 -4.53 14.48 35.41
N LYS A 294 -4.90 15.41 36.30
CA LYS A 294 -5.41 16.72 35.85
C LYS A 294 -4.34 17.42 35.02
N PRO A 295 -4.70 18.10 33.91
CA PRO A 295 -3.76 18.97 33.22
C PRO A 295 -3.23 19.98 34.25
N ALA A 296 -1.92 20.17 34.30
CA ALA A 296 -1.30 21.13 35.20
C ALA A 296 -1.96 22.50 34.96
N GLY A 297 -2.74 22.96 35.93
CA GLY A 297 -3.35 24.28 35.88
C GLY A 297 -2.24 25.31 35.87
N GLY A 298 -1.87 25.79 34.68
CA GLY A 298 -1.03 26.96 34.52
C GLY A 298 -1.68 28.10 35.30
N GLY A 299 -0.95 28.66 36.26
CA GLY A 299 -1.45 29.73 37.11
C GLY A 299 -2.01 30.85 36.26
N LYS A 300 -3.25 31.29 36.56
CA LYS A 300 -3.81 32.53 36.03
C LYS A 300 -2.78 33.64 36.29
N THR A 301 -2.20 34.19 35.24
CA THR A 301 -1.50 35.48 35.31
C THR A 301 -2.56 36.52 35.71
N MET A 302 -2.51 36.98 36.96
CA MET A 302 -3.24 38.18 37.38
C MET A 302 -2.68 39.35 36.57
N GLY A 303 -3.57 40.06 35.88
CA GLY A 303 -3.28 41.33 35.21
C GLY A 303 -3.16 42.49 36.18
#